data_AF-A0A7Z9ZYC9-F1
#
_entry.id   AF-A0A7Z9ZYC9-F1
#
_cell.length_a   1.000
_cell.length_b   1.000
_cell.length_c   1.000
_cell.angle_alpha   90.00
_cell.angle_beta   90.00
_cell.angle_gamma   90.00
#
_symmetry.space_group_name_H-M   'P 1'
#
loop_
_entity.id
_entity.type
_entity.pdbx_description
1 polymer ?
#
loop_
_entity_poly.entity_id
_entity_poly.type
_entity_poly.pdbx_seq_one_letter_code
_entity_poly.pdbx_strand_id
1 'polypeptide(L)'
;MLRLFGCIRARRRMVEYVDGFLSPREAEVVRAHLRECARCRRLAQDMLEVRKALSVLPSVRAKPGFREGVWEGVEAKAGARRRTSSRRVWRLLAPIPAVAAILVFALLMIFRAPLSQGSVPAAPSFEASEVHLAYESAYPLSNIYALGEYVSRGSEED
;
A
#
# COMPACT_ATOMS: atom_id res chain seq x y z
N MET A 1 8.58 17.92 17.70
CA MET A 1 8.02 16.77 16.94
C MET A 1 6.50 16.82 16.75
N LEU A 2 5.68 17.10 17.77
CA LEU A 2 4.20 17.09 17.68
C LEU A 2 3.61 17.97 16.55
N ARG A 3 4.16 19.17 16.32
CA ARG A 3 3.71 20.05 15.22
C ARG A 3 3.97 19.48 13.82
N LEU A 4 5.07 18.73 13.63
CA LEU A 4 5.42 18.13 12.34
C LEU A 4 4.42 17.02 11.96
N PHE A 5 4.08 16.14 12.91
CA PHE A 5 3.08 15.10 12.71
C PHE A 5 1.68 15.69 12.43
N GLY A 6 1.33 16.80 13.08
CA GLY A 6 0.11 17.55 12.78
C GLY A 6 0.06 18.05 11.33
N CYS A 7 1.17 18.65 10.86
CA CYS A 7 1.29 19.11 9.47
C CYS A 7 1.15 17.97 8.46
N ILE A 8 1.81 16.83 8.70
CA ILE A 8 1.76 15.68 7.79
C ILE A 8 0.33 15.14 7.70
N ARG A 9 -0.36 14.97 8.83
CA ARG A 9 -1.74 14.48 8.84
C ARG A 9 -2.70 15.44 8.17
N ALA A 10 -2.59 16.74 8.46
CA ALA A 10 -3.45 17.75 7.85
C ALA A 10 -3.24 17.83 6.32
N ARG A 11 -1.99 17.79 5.86
CA ARG A 11 -1.64 17.80 4.43
C ARG A 11 -2.16 16.57 3.69
N ARG A 12 -2.05 15.39 4.29
CA ARG A 12 -2.57 14.14 3.68
C ARG A 12 -4.09 14.13 3.48
N ARG A 13 -4.82 14.95 4.24
CA ARG A 13 -6.29 15.06 4.18
C ARG A 13 -6.75 16.39 3.56
N MET A 14 -5.83 17.15 2.98
CA MET A 14 -6.09 18.53 2.55
C MET A 14 -7.05 18.58 1.36
N VAL A 15 -6.92 17.64 0.41
CA VAL A 15 -7.77 17.57 -0.77
C VAL A 15 -9.20 17.19 -0.37
N GLU A 16 -9.37 16.12 0.43
CA GLU A 16 -10.69 15.70 0.92
C GLU A 16 -11.34 16.78 1.80
N TYR A 17 -10.53 17.54 2.55
CA TYR A 17 -11.01 18.68 3.32
C TYR A 17 -11.55 19.80 2.42
N VAL A 18 -10.78 20.19 1.39
CA VAL A 18 -11.16 21.27 0.44
C VAL A 18 -12.36 20.86 -0.40
N ASP A 19 -12.45 19.59 -0.79
CA ASP A 19 -13.56 19.07 -1.57
C ASP A 19 -14.82 18.79 -0.75
N GLY A 20 -14.71 18.73 0.58
CA GLY A 20 -15.83 18.50 1.50
C GLY A 20 -16.18 17.02 1.70
N PHE A 21 -15.24 16.11 1.42
CA PHE A 21 -15.43 14.66 1.55
C PHE A 21 -15.05 14.08 2.92
N LEU A 22 -14.49 14.89 3.82
CA LEU A 22 -14.21 14.45 5.19
C LEU A 22 -15.48 14.40 6.05
N SER A 23 -15.54 13.42 6.96
CA SER A 23 -16.57 13.42 8.00
C SER A 23 -16.43 14.66 8.92
N PRO A 24 -17.50 15.11 9.60
CA PRO A 24 -17.44 16.31 10.44
C PRO A 24 -16.34 16.28 11.51
N ARG A 25 -16.12 15.10 12.11
CA ARG A 25 -15.07 14.87 13.11
C ARG A 25 -13.67 15.05 12.51
N GLU A 26 -13.45 14.47 11.33
CA GLU A 26 -12.15 14.53 10.66
C GLU A 26 -11.85 15.93 10.13
N ALA A 27 -12.86 16.62 9.61
CA ALA A 27 -12.74 18.02 9.20
C ALA A 27 -12.41 18.94 10.38
N GLU A 28 -12.94 18.66 11.58
CA GLU A 28 -12.59 19.44 12.78
C GLU A 28 -11.13 19.25 13.19
N VAL A 29 -10.59 18.04 13.09
CA VAL A 29 -9.16 17.78 13.34
C VAL A 29 -8.27 18.60 12.41
N VAL A 30 -8.62 18.66 11.12
CA VAL A 30 -7.90 19.50 10.14
C VAL A 30 -8.07 20.98 10.49
N ARG A 31 -9.29 21.45 10.75
CA ARG A 31 -9.56 22.85 11.15
C ARG A 31 -8.81 23.29 12.40
N ALA A 32 -8.74 22.44 13.42
CA ALA A 32 -7.96 22.70 14.62
C ALA A 32 -6.48 22.99 14.26
N HIS A 33 -5.88 22.15 13.42
CA HIS A 33 -4.51 22.38 12.97
C HIS A 33 -4.37 23.64 12.10
N LEU A 34 -5.34 23.95 11.24
CA LEU A 34 -5.33 25.17 10.42
C LEU A 34 -5.40 26.47 11.24
N ARG A 35 -5.98 26.44 12.45
CA ARG A 35 -5.94 27.59 13.37
C ARG A 35 -4.52 27.88 13.85
N GLU A 36 -3.74 26.83 14.10
CA GLU A 36 -2.40 26.91 14.68
C GLU A 36 -1.26 27.02 13.66
N CYS A 37 -1.46 26.53 12.42
CA CYS A 37 -0.40 26.47 11.41
C CYS A 37 -0.67 27.36 10.19
N ALA A 38 0.05 28.48 10.10
CA ALA A 38 -0.06 29.41 8.97
C ALA A 38 0.32 28.79 7.61
N ARG A 39 1.27 27.85 7.57
CA ARG A 39 1.69 27.18 6.33
C ARG A 39 0.61 26.26 5.77
N CYS A 40 -0.04 25.47 6.62
CA CYS A 40 -1.15 24.61 6.20
C CYS A 40 -2.40 25.44 5.86
N ARG A 41 -2.62 26.56 6.54
CA ARG A 41 -3.69 27.52 6.21
C ARG A 41 -3.52 28.12 4.82
N ARG A 42 -2.32 28.58 4.47
CA ARG A 42 -2.02 29.08 3.12
C ARG A 42 -2.26 28.01 2.05
N LEU A 43 -1.74 26.79 2.26
CA LEU A 43 -1.96 25.67 1.33
C LEU A 43 -3.46 25.39 1.09
N ALA A 44 -4.28 25.40 2.15
CA ALA A 44 -5.72 25.21 2.02
C ALA A 44 -6.40 26.36 1.25
N GLN A 45 -5.95 27.60 1.45
CA GLN A 45 -6.44 28.77 0.71
C GLN A 45 -6.10 28.67 -0.78
N ASP A 46 -4.86 28.35 -1.12
CA ASP A 46 -4.41 28.18 -2.51
C ASP A 46 -5.27 27.13 -3.24
N MET A 47 -5.52 25.98 -2.59
CA MET A 47 -6.39 24.94 -3.16
C MET A 47 -7.84 25.39 -3.32
N LEU A 48 -8.37 26.16 -2.37
CA LEU A 48 -9.73 26.72 -2.46
C LEU A 48 -9.84 27.74 -3.61
N GLU A 49 -8.80 28.52 -3.87
CA GLU A 49 -8.76 29.45 -5.01
C GLU A 49 -8.78 28.71 -6.34
N VAL A 50 -7.97 27.67 -6.48
CA VAL A 50 -8.01 26.79 -7.66
C VAL A 50 -9.40 26.17 -7.85
N ARG A 51 -10.01 25.65 -6.77
CA ARG A 51 -11.37 25.09 -6.82
C ARG A 51 -12.40 26.12 -7.26
N LYS A 52 -12.31 27.35 -6.76
CA LYS A 52 -13.19 28.47 -7.17
C LYS A 52 -13.00 28.81 -8.65
N ALA A 53 -11.76 28.91 -9.12
CA ALA A 53 -11.48 29.15 -10.54
C ALA A 53 -12.08 28.05 -11.43
N LEU A 54 -11.96 26.78 -11.02
CA LEU A 54 -12.54 25.65 -11.72
C LEU A 54 -14.08 25.62 -11.66
N SER A 55 -14.70 26.16 -10.61
CA SER A 55 -16.16 26.14 -10.44
C SER A 55 -16.93 26.99 -11.45
N VAL A 56 -16.24 27.90 -12.15
CA VAL A 56 -16.83 28.75 -13.21
C VAL A 56 -16.96 27.99 -14.53
N LEU A 57 -16.26 26.86 -14.70
CA LEU A 57 -16.34 26.09 -15.94
C LEU A 57 -17.74 25.48 -16.13
N PRO A 58 -18.23 25.43 -17.38
CA PRO A 58 -19.52 24.83 -17.68
C PRO A 58 -19.51 23.35 -17.31
N SER A 59 -20.59 22.89 -16.67
CA SER A 59 -20.78 21.47 -16.40
C SER A 59 -20.96 20.70 -17.72
N VAL A 60 -20.08 19.74 -18.00
CA VAL A 60 -20.20 18.87 -19.16
C VAL A 60 -21.11 17.70 -18.81
N ARG A 61 -22.17 17.48 -19.61
CA ARG A 61 -23.02 16.30 -19.47
C ARG A 61 -22.28 15.07 -19.98
N ALA A 62 -22.22 14.02 -19.16
CA ALA A 62 -21.69 12.72 -19.58
C ALA A 62 -22.52 12.13 -20.73
N LYS A 63 -21.87 11.39 -21.63
CA LYS A 63 -22.56 10.68 -22.72
C LYS A 63 -23.55 9.64 -22.13
N PRO A 64 -24.69 9.37 -22.80
CA PRO A 64 -25.56 8.26 -22.43
C PRO A 64 -24.76 6.95 -22.34
N GLY A 65 -25.04 6.10 -21.33
CA GLY A 65 -24.34 4.83 -21.14
C GLY A 65 -22.97 4.91 -20.45
N PHE A 66 -22.48 6.11 -20.11
CA PHE A 66 -21.15 6.28 -19.51
C PHE A 66 -21.02 5.59 -18.15
N ARG A 67 -22.04 5.68 -17.30
CA ARG A 67 -22.01 5.10 -15.95
C ARG A 67 -21.96 3.59 -16.00
N GLU A 68 -22.79 3.02 -16.88
CA GLU A 68 -22.91 1.59 -17.12
C GLU A 68 -21.57 1.03 -17.65
N GLY A 69 -20.98 1.69 -18.67
CA GLY A 69 -19.69 1.28 -19.21
C GLY A 69 -18.53 1.39 -18.21
N VAL A 70 -18.53 2.42 -17.36
CA VAL A 70 -17.55 2.53 -16.26
C VAL A 70 -17.72 1.39 -15.26
N TRP A 71 -18.96 1.09 -14.87
CA TRP A 71 -19.25 0.05 -13.89
C TRP A 71 -18.89 -1.34 -14.42
N GLU A 72 -19.24 -1.65 -15.67
CA GLU A 72 -18.85 -2.88 -16.35
C GLU A 72 -17.32 -3.03 -16.40
N GLY A 73 -16.59 -1.95 -16.68
CA GLY A 73 -15.13 -1.95 -16.65
C GLY A 73 -14.53 -2.22 -15.27
N VAL A 74 -15.15 -1.70 -14.21
CA VAL A 74 -14.74 -1.97 -12.81
C VAL A 74 -15.02 -3.42 -12.44
N GLU A 75 -16.20 -3.93 -12.76
CA GLU A 75 -16.59 -5.32 -12.49
C GLU A 75 -15.73 -6.31 -13.27
N ALA A 76 -15.44 -6.04 -14.54
CA ALA A 76 -14.57 -6.88 -15.36
C ALA A 76 -13.16 -6.99 -14.75
N LYS A 77 -12.60 -5.88 -14.26
CA LYS A 77 -11.29 -5.88 -13.57
C LYS A 77 -11.35 -6.63 -12.23
N ALA A 78 -12.41 -6.43 -11.45
CA ALA A 78 -12.61 -7.15 -10.19
C ALA A 78 -12.77 -8.67 -10.41
N GLY A 79 -13.56 -9.06 -11.41
CA GLY A 79 -13.77 -10.45 -11.83
C GLY A 79 -12.50 -11.10 -12.35
N ALA A 80 -11.73 -10.41 -13.19
CA ALA A 80 -10.43 -10.90 -13.68
C ALA A 80 -9.44 -11.14 -12.54
N ARG A 81 -9.35 -10.22 -11.58
CA ARG A 81 -8.50 -10.36 -10.39
C ARG A 81 -8.93 -11.55 -9.53
N ARG A 82 -10.24 -11.73 -9.31
CA ARG A 82 -10.79 -12.88 -8.56
C ARG A 82 -10.51 -14.21 -9.26
N ARG A 83 -10.68 -14.28 -10.58
CA ARG A 83 -10.43 -15.49 -11.39
C ARG A 83 -8.96 -15.91 -11.40
N THR A 84 -8.03 -14.95 -11.51
CA THR A 84 -6.58 -15.26 -11.46
C THR A 84 -6.11 -15.69 -10.08
N SER A 85 -6.68 -15.10 -9.01
CA SER A 85 -6.42 -15.53 -7.64
C SER A 85 -6.95 -16.95 -7.38
N SER A 86 -8.19 -17.24 -7.75
CA SER A 86 -8.80 -18.56 -7.60
C SER A 86 -8.03 -19.65 -8.38
N ARG A 87 -7.62 -19.39 -9.63
CA ARG A 87 -6.78 -20.32 -10.40
C ARG A 87 -5.41 -20.56 -9.76
N ARG A 88 -4.79 -19.53 -9.17
CA ARG A 88 -3.53 -19.68 -8.44
C ARG A 88 -3.68 -20.54 -7.19
N VAL A 89 -4.71 -20.27 -6.39
CA VAL A 89 -5.05 -21.07 -5.20
C VAL A 89 -5.29 -22.53 -5.59
N TRP A 90 -6.11 -22.80 -6.59
CA TRP A 90 -6.32 -24.17 -7.08
C TRP A 90 -5.05 -24.87 -7.57
N ARG A 91 -4.17 -24.15 -8.29
CA ARG A 91 -2.87 -24.72 -8.72
C ARG A 91 -1.93 -25.04 -7.55
N LEU A 92 -1.99 -24.25 -6.48
CA LEU A 92 -1.18 -24.47 -5.28
C LEU A 92 -1.75 -25.59 -4.40
N LEU A 93 -3.08 -25.77 -4.37
CA LEU A 93 -3.73 -26.83 -3.61
C LEU A 93 -3.81 -28.18 -4.35
N ALA A 94 -3.78 -28.19 -5.69
CA ALA A 94 -3.80 -29.40 -6.50
C ALA A 94 -2.74 -30.46 -6.15
N PRO A 95 -1.46 -30.12 -5.84
CA PRO A 95 -0.46 -31.12 -5.47
C PRO A 95 -0.50 -31.56 -4.00
N ILE A 96 -1.27 -30.89 -3.12
CA ILE A 96 -1.32 -31.19 -1.67
C ILE A 96 -1.66 -32.66 -1.36
N PRO A 97 -2.68 -33.31 -1.97
CA PRO A 97 -2.98 -34.70 -1.66
C PRO A 97 -1.86 -35.66 -2.08
N ALA A 98 -1.15 -35.38 -3.18
CA ALA A 98 -0.04 -36.22 -3.64
C ALA A 98 1.18 -36.09 -2.71
N VAL A 99 1.51 -34.88 -2.28
CA VAL A 99 2.59 -34.64 -1.30
C VAL A 99 2.25 -35.27 0.05
N ALA A 100 1.00 -35.17 0.51
CA ALA A 100 0.55 -35.82 1.73
C ALA A 100 0.67 -37.34 1.66
N ALA A 101 0.27 -37.97 0.54
CA ALA A 101 0.42 -39.41 0.34
C ALA A 101 1.89 -39.86 0.34
N ILE A 102 2.78 -39.10 -0.30
CA ILE A 102 4.23 -39.36 -0.31
C ILE A 102 4.80 -39.24 1.11
N LEU A 103 4.43 -38.21 1.87
CA LEU A 103 4.89 -38.02 3.25
C LEU A 103 4.39 -39.14 4.17
N VAL A 104 3.12 -39.53 4.06
CA VAL A 104 2.56 -40.67 4.83
C VAL A 104 3.30 -41.96 4.48
N PHE A 105 3.58 -42.21 3.20
CA PHE A 105 4.32 -43.37 2.75
C PHE A 105 5.77 -43.38 3.24
N ALA A 106 6.46 -42.23 3.18
CA ALA A 106 7.81 -42.07 3.70
C ALA A 106 7.86 -42.27 5.22
N LEU A 107 6.88 -41.72 5.95
CA LEU A 107 6.75 -41.88 7.39
C LEU A 107 6.54 -43.35 7.76
N LEU A 108 5.67 -44.06 7.04
CA LEU A 108 5.46 -45.51 7.21
C LEU A 108 6.74 -46.31 6.94
N MET A 109 7.56 -45.93 5.95
CA MET A 109 8.86 -46.57 5.72
C MET A 109 9.87 -46.28 6.84
N ILE A 110 9.93 -45.04 7.34
CA ILE A 110 10.82 -44.64 8.44
C ILE A 110 10.46 -45.40 9.72
N PHE A 111 9.17 -45.52 10.06
CA PHE A 111 8.71 -46.30 11.21
C PHE A 111 8.95 -47.80 11.08
N ARG A 112 9.18 -48.34 9.87
CA ARG A 112 9.56 -49.75 9.65
C ARG A 112 11.06 -50.00 9.59
N ALA A 113 11.91 -48.96 9.51
CA ALA A 113 13.35 -49.11 9.41
C ALA A 113 14.01 -48.97 10.80
N PRO A 114 14.95 -49.86 11.20
CA PRO A 114 15.78 -49.62 12.38
C PRO A 114 16.66 -48.40 12.10
N LEU A 115 16.55 -47.38 12.96
CA LEU A 115 17.19 -46.07 12.82
C LEU A 115 18.72 -46.20 12.80
N SER A 116 19.31 -46.10 11.61
CA SER A 116 20.71 -45.69 11.45
C SER A 116 20.76 -44.17 11.58
N GLN A 117 21.38 -43.69 12.66
CA GLN A 117 21.55 -42.26 12.94
C GLN A 117 22.57 -41.65 11.98
N GLY A 118 22.09 -41.01 10.92
CA GLY A 118 22.84 -40.00 10.18
C GLY A 118 22.58 -38.64 10.80
N SER A 119 23.63 -38.01 11.35
CA SER A 119 23.60 -36.64 11.84
C SER A 119 23.30 -35.67 10.70
N VAL A 120 22.33 -34.79 10.91
CA VAL A 120 21.98 -33.72 9.97
C VAL A 120 22.98 -32.57 10.17
N PRO A 121 23.74 -32.15 9.14
CA PRO A 121 24.58 -30.97 9.26
C PRO A 121 23.69 -29.73 9.42
N ALA A 122 24.12 -28.83 10.31
CA ALA A 122 23.42 -27.60 10.66
C ALA A 122 23.07 -26.78 9.40
N ALA A 123 21.79 -26.42 9.29
CA ALA A 123 21.33 -25.49 8.27
C ALA A 123 22.01 -24.13 8.46
N PRO A 124 22.47 -23.46 7.40
CA PRO A 124 23.03 -22.12 7.52
C PRO A 124 21.95 -21.16 8.02
N SER A 125 22.22 -20.51 9.14
CA SER A 125 21.45 -19.39 9.64
C SER A 125 21.71 -18.20 8.74
N PHE A 126 20.78 -17.88 7.84
CA PHE A 126 20.74 -16.55 7.24
C PHE A 126 20.31 -15.56 8.32
N GLU A 127 21.23 -14.70 8.74
CA GLU A 127 20.92 -13.61 9.67
C GLU A 127 19.93 -12.65 8.99
N ALA A 128 18.89 -12.26 9.72
CA ALA A 128 17.85 -11.34 9.24
C ALA A 128 18.39 -9.98 8.76
N SER A 129 19.63 -9.65 9.11
CA SER A 129 20.38 -8.47 8.67
C SER A 129 20.63 -8.46 7.15
N GLU A 130 20.98 -9.60 6.54
CA GLU A 130 21.27 -9.69 5.09
C GLU A 130 20.01 -9.47 4.26
N VAL A 131 18.87 -9.98 4.73
CA VAL A 131 17.58 -9.80 4.05
C VAL A 131 17.14 -8.34 4.08
N HIS A 132 17.43 -7.62 5.17
CA HIS A 132 17.06 -6.21 5.29
C HIS A 132 17.93 -5.32 4.39
N LEU A 133 19.23 -5.59 4.29
CA LEU A 133 20.17 -4.92 3.38
C LEU A 133 19.85 -5.19 1.89
N ALA A 134 19.45 -6.41 1.56
CA ALA A 134 19.02 -6.76 0.20
C ALA A 134 17.71 -6.05 -0.17
N TYR A 135 16.79 -5.89 0.77
CA TYR A 135 15.55 -5.13 0.56
C TYR A 135 15.82 -3.64 0.39
N GLU A 136 16.76 -3.08 1.17
CA GLU A 136 17.13 -1.67 1.12
C GLU A 136 17.86 -1.30 -0.18
N SER A 137 18.70 -2.20 -0.71
CA SER A 137 19.35 -2.00 -2.02
C SER A 137 18.39 -2.17 -3.21
N ALA A 138 17.40 -3.07 -3.12
CA ALA A 138 16.46 -3.34 -4.20
C ALA A 138 15.34 -2.31 -4.31
N TYR A 139 14.96 -1.63 -3.21
CA TYR A 139 13.85 -0.68 -3.19
C TYR A 139 14.18 0.61 -2.42
N PRO A 140 15.16 1.41 -2.88
CA PRO A 140 15.60 2.64 -2.20
C PRO A 140 14.48 3.69 -2.04
N LEU A 141 13.44 3.62 -2.88
CA LEU A 141 12.27 4.51 -2.86
C LEU A 141 11.12 4.04 -1.94
N SER A 142 11.19 2.84 -1.38
CA SER A 142 10.13 2.31 -0.51
C SER A 142 10.26 2.76 0.95
N ASN A 143 11.43 3.26 1.34
CA ASN A 143 11.67 3.78 2.67
C ASN A 143 11.25 5.26 2.73
N ILE A 144 10.04 5.51 3.23
CA ILE A 144 9.47 6.86 3.41
C ILE A 144 10.36 7.72 4.34
N TYR A 145 11.22 7.11 5.15
CA TYR A 145 12.16 7.82 6.02
C TYR A 145 13.44 8.28 5.32
N ALA A 146 13.86 7.65 4.21
CA ALA A 146 15.04 8.05 3.43
C ALA A 146 14.80 9.27 2.52
N LEU A 147 13.53 9.58 2.22
CA LEU A 147 13.15 10.78 1.44
C LEU A 147 13.46 12.10 2.17
N GLY A 148 13.75 12.08 3.48
CA GLY A 148 14.12 13.28 4.25
C GLY A 148 15.51 13.84 3.89
N GLU A 149 16.47 12.99 3.57
CA GLU A 149 17.83 13.41 3.19
C GLU A 149 17.89 13.93 1.75
N TYR A 150 17.16 13.30 0.81
CA TYR A 150 17.13 13.76 -0.59
C TYR A 150 16.47 15.13 -0.77
N VAL A 151 15.42 15.44 0.00
CA VAL A 151 14.77 16.76 -0.03
C VAL A 151 15.69 17.86 0.51
N SER A 152 16.61 17.53 1.42
CA SER A 152 17.54 18.52 1.98
C SER A 152 18.72 18.81 1.05
N ARG A 153 19.14 17.85 0.22
CA ARG A 153 20.24 18.01 -0.74
C ARG A 153 19.83 18.77 -2.01
N GLY A 154 18.54 18.88 -2.31
CA GLY A 154 18.01 19.65 -3.45
C GLY A 154 17.77 21.12 -3.19
N SER A 155 18.15 21.66 -2.01
CA SER A 155 17.97 23.08 -1.66
C SER A 155 19.27 23.88 -1.50
N GLU A 156 20.41 23.32 -1.93
CA GLU A 156 21.72 24.00 -1.97
C GLU A 156 22.21 24.30 -3.40
N GLU A 157 21.39 23.99 -4.41
CA GLU A 157 21.58 24.42 -5.81
C GLU A 157 20.46 25.38 -6.19
N ASP A 158 20.45 26.57 -5.58
CA ASP A 158 19.91 27.84 -6.10
C ASP A 158 20.40 29.02 -5.24
#